data_AF-A0A9E1GK29-F1
#
_entry.id   AF-A0A9E1GK29-F1
#
_cell.length_a   1.000
_cell.length_b   1.000
_cell.length_c   1.000
_cell.angle_alpha   90.00
_cell.angle_beta   90.00
_cell.angle_gamma   90.00
#
_symmetry.space_group_name_H-M   'P 1'
#
loop_
_entity.id
_entity.type
_entity.pdbx_description
1 polymer ?
#
loop_
_entity_poly.entity_id
_entity_poly.type
_entity_poly.pdbx_seq_one_letter_code
_entity_poly.pdbx_strand_id
1 'polypeptide(L)'
;MSDFSSVHTAAEIPDMRSTIDDIQKILQTIPFDEDAARQKIYEINAKHPDNKMIWNLFHANISSGISIQQASKENLYQDLQWKEFYLEAKILGKSVDEMQKDWQNR
;
A
#
# COMPACT_ATOMS: atom_id res chain seq x y z
N MET A 1 -17.70 10.82 -24.25
CA MET A 1 -16.97 11.61 -23.25
C MET A 1 -15.88 10.69 -22.74
N SER A 2 -14.62 10.92 -23.12
CA SER A 2 -13.53 9.96 -22.90
C SER A 2 -13.32 9.74 -21.42
N ASP A 3 -13.31 8.47 -21.00
CA ASP A 3 -13.35 8.07 -19.60
C ASP A 3 -11.96 8.22 -18.95
N PHE A 4 -11.57 9.46 -18.66
CA PHE A 4 -10.30 9.79 -17.99
C PHE A 4 -10.16 9.04 -16.66
N SER A 5 -11.28 8.63 -16.03
CA SER A 5 -11.30 7.82 -14.81
C SER A 5 -10.69 6.43 -14.98
N SER A 6 -10.90 5.81 -16.15
CA SER A 6 -10.32 4.51 -16.50
C SER A 6 -8.82 4.62 -16.77
N VAL A 7 -8.39 5.67 -17.47
CA VAL A 7 -6.95 5.92 -17.74
C VAL A 7 -6.16 6.17 -16.45
N HIS A 8 -6.73 6.91 -15.49
CA HIS A 8 -6.11 7.09 -14.18
C HIS A 8 -5.98 5.78 -13.39
N THR A 9 -6.99 4.92 -13.44
CA THR A 9 -6.98 3.63 -12.74
C THR A 9 -5.98 2.64 -13.38
N ALA A 10 -5.88 2.66 -14.71
CA ALA A 10 -4.94 1.84 -15.48
C ALA A 10 -3.46 2.16 -15.21
N ALA A 11 -3.12 3.40 -14.83
CA ALA A 11 -1.76 3.77 -14.44
C ALA A 11 -1.46 3.46 -12.97
N GLU A 12 -2.47 3.49 -12.09
CA GLU A 12 -2.31 3.28 -10.66
C GLU A 12 -2.12 1.80 -10.28
N ILE A 13 -2.80 0.85 -10.95
CA ILE A 13 -2.64 -0.58 -10.64
C ILE A 13 -1.19 -1.05 -10.87
N PRO A 14 -0.53 -0.73 -12.00
CA PRO A 14 0.88 -1.05 -12.21
C PRO A 14 1.82 -0.40 -11.19
N ASP A 15 1.60 0.87 -10.79
CA ASP A 15 2.42 1.54 -9.76
C ASP A 15 2.30 0.85 -8.40
N MET A 16 1.08 0.46 -8.00
CA MET A 16 0.87 -0.29 -6.75
C MET A 16 1.51 -1.69 -6.81
N ARG A 17 1.43 -2.39 -7.96
CA ARG A 17 2.12 -3.69 -8.14
C ARG A 17 3.64 -3.55 -8.04
N SER A 18 4.22 -2.54 -8.69
CA SER A 18 5.65 -2.26 -8.57
C SER A 18 6.05 -1.94 -7.12
N THR A 19 5.18 -1.25 -6.39
CA THR A 19 5.40 -0.94 -4.97
C THR A 19 5.36 -2.22 -4.11
N ILE A 20 4.44 -3.15 -4.39
CA ILE A 20 4.39 -4.47 -3.74
C ILE A 20 5.67 -5.26 -4.02
N ASP A 21 6.13 -5.32 -5.27
CA ASP A 21 7.37 -6.01 -5.62
C ASP A 21 8.59 -5.45 -4.85
N ASP A 22 8.65 -4.13 -4.69
CA ASP A 22 9.70 -3.49 -3.89
C ASP A 22 9.60 -3.83 -2.40
N ILE A 23 8.38 -3.87 -1.83
CA ILE A 23 8.16 -4.31 -0.44
C ILE A 23 8.67 -5.74 -0.27
N GLN A 24 8.28 -6.66 -1.17
CA GLN A 24 8.68 -8.06 -1.12
C GLN A 24 10.20 -8.23 -1.17
N LYS A 25 10.89 -7.47 -2.04
CA LYS A 25 12.37 -7.47 -2.08
C LYS A 25 12.97 -7.05 -0.73
N ILE A 26 12.44 -6.00 -0.10
CA ILE A 26 12.93 -5.54 1.22
C ILE A 26 12.70 -6.61 2.28
N LEU A 27 11.49 -7.18 2.35
CA LEU A 27 11.15 -8.24 3.32
C LEU A 27 12.03 -9.49 3.18
N GLN A 28 12.45 -9.81 1.95
CA GLN A 28 13.33 -10.96 1.65
C GLN A 28 14.83 -10.66 1.79
N THR A 29 15.23 -9.40 2.01
CA THR A 29 16.65 -9.02 2.12
C THR A 29 17.24 -9.51 3.44
N ILE A 30 18.42 -10.14 3.38
CA ILE A 30 19.14 -10.68 4.55
C ILE A 30 20.59 -10.14 4.58
N PRO A 31 20.99 -9.40 5.64
CA PRO A 31 20.16 -8.98 6.77
C PRO A 31 19.09 -7.97 6.34
N PHE A 32 17.96 -7.93 7.06
CA PHE A 32 16.89 -6.97 6.80
C PHE A 32 17.41 -5.53 6.84
N ASP A 33 17.15 -4.78 5.76
CA ASP A 33 17.58 -3.39 5.62
C ASP A 33 16.51 -2.46 6.22
N GLU A 34 16.76 -2.02 7.46
CA GLU A 34 15.84 -1.13 8.18
C GLU A 34 15.73 0.26 7.52
N ASP A 35 16.79 0.76 6.87
CA ASP A 35 16.77 2.09 6.26
C ASP A 35 15.97 2.07 4.96
N ALA A 36 16.14 1.02 4.14
CA ALA A 36 15.28 0.79 2.98
C ALA A 36 13.81 0.62 3.41
N ALA A 37 13.55 -0.11 4.50
CA ALA A 37 12.20 -0.27 5.03
C ALA A 37 11.57 1.06 5.47
N ARG A 38 12.30 1.88 6.24
CA ARG A 38 11.84 3.21 6.66
C ARG A 38 11.52 4.09 5.46
N GLN A 39 12.44 4.15 4.49
CA GLN A 39 12.26 4.95 3.28
C GLN A 39 11.02 4.50 2.51
N LYS A 40 10.84 3.19 2.29
CA LYS A 40 9.68 2.65 1.59
C LYS A 40 8.36 2.93 2.33
N ILE A 41 8.35 2.81 3.66
CA ILE A 41 7.19 3.16 4.49
C ILE A 41 6.82 4.64 4.34
N TYR A 42 7.78 5.55 4.31
CA TYR A 42 7.53 6.98 4.08
C TYR A 42 6.92 7.23 2.70
N GLU A 43 7.50 6.64 1.65
CA GLU A 43 7.00 6.74 0.28
C GLU A 43 5.54 6.28 0.16
N ILE A 44 5.22 5.10 0.71
CA ILE A 44 3.87 4.54 0.69
C ILE A 44 2.90 5.43 1.48
N ASN A 45 3.32 5.91 2.65
CA ASN A 45 2.48 6.81 3.45
C ASN A 45 2.19 8.14 2.75
N ALA A 46 3.10 8.64 1.91
CA ALA A 46 2.90 9.83 1.11
C ALA A 46 1.98 9.57 -0.10
N LYS A 47 2.16 8.43 -0.79
CA LYS A 47 1.34 8.04 -1.96
C LYS A 47 -0.07 7.60 -1.58
N HIS A 48 -0.25 6.96 -0.43
CA HIS A 48 -1.50 6.37 0.01
C HIS A 48 -1.85 6.81 1.44
N PRO A 49 -2.10 8.10 1.70
CA PRO A 49 -2.33 8.61 3.05
C PRO A 49 -3.51 7.93 3.77
N ASP A 50 -4.48 7.40 3.00
CA ASP A 50 -5.62 6.63 3.51
C ASP A 50 -5.23 5.31 4.19
N ASN A 51 -4.05 4.74 3.89
CA ASN A 51 -3.58 3.49 4.54
C ASN A 51 -3.55 3.60 6.07
N LYS A 52 -3.21 4.78 6.61
CA LYS A 52 -3.16 5.03 8.07
C LYS A 52 -4.55 5.03 8.68
N MET A 53 -5.53 5.62 7.99
CA MET A 53 -6.91 5.63 8.45
C MET A 53 -7.49 4.21 8.47
N ILE A 54 -7.22 3.42 7.42
CA ILE A 54 -7.66 2.02 7.33
C ILE A 54 -6.98 1.16 8.41
N TRP A 55 -5.68 1.35 8.65
CA TRP A 55 -4.99 0.67 9.75
C TRP A 55 -5.68 0.93 11.09
N ASN A 56 -5.95 2.21 11.41
CA ASN A 56 -6.59 2.60 12.67
C ASN A 56 -8.02 2.04 12.79
N LEU A 57 -8.74 1.87 11.67
CA LEU A 57 -10.07 1.26 11.65
C LEU A 57 -10.03 -0.22 12.06
N PHE A 58 -9.07 -0.98 11.54
CA PHE A 58 -8.93 -2.41 11.85
C PHE A 58 -8.22 -2.69 13.17
N HIS A 59 -7.39 -1.75 13.65
CA HIS A 59 -6.50 -1.94 14.79
C HIS A 59 -6.72 -0.90 15.90
N ALA A 60 -7.97 -0.46 16.11
CA ALA A 60 -8.38 0.66 16.96
C ALA A 60 -7.85 0.69 18.42
N ASN A 61 -7.13 -0.32 18.88
CA ASN A 61 -6.53 -0.43 20.22
C ASN A 61 -4.98 -0.51 20.22
N ILE A 62 -4.33 -0.38 19.07
CA ILE A 62 -2.85 -0.35 18.98
C ILE A 62 -2.41 1.11 18.87
N SER A 63 -1.78 1.63 19.92
CA SER A 63 -1.18 2.96 19.89
C SER A 63 -0.14 3.03 18.77
N SER A 64 -0.43 3.79 17.71
CA SER A 64 0.48 4.03 16.59
C SER A 64 1.52 5.14 16.87
N GLY A 65 1.89 5.31 18.14
CA GLY A 65 2.78 6.38 18.60
C GLY A 65 4.28 6.17 18.31
N ILE A 66 4.68 5.02 17.75
CA ILE A 66 6.08 4.75 17.46
C ILE A 66 6.46 5.45 16.15
N SER A 67 7.41 6.38 16.21
CA SER A 67 7.93 7.03 15.01
C SER A 67 8.63 6.00 14.13
N ILE A 68 8.48 6.10 12.80
CA ILE A 68 9.12 5.20 11.83
C ILE A 68 10.65 5.18 12.03
N GLN A 69 11.24 6.32 12.38
CA GLN A 69 12.67 6.45 12.69
C GLN A 69 13.10 5.62 13.91
N GLN A 70 12.24 5.50 14.92
CA GLN A 70 12.53 4.76 16.17
C GLN A 70 11.90 3.36 16.19
N ALA A 71 11.20 2.96 15.12
CA ALA A 71 10.59 1.66 15.02
C ALA A 71 11.67 0.57 15.03
N SER A 72 11.40 -0.49 15.81
CA SER A 72 12.22 -1.70 15.78
C SER A 72 12.13 -2.38 14.42
N LYS A 73 13.11 -3.22 14.10
CA LYS A 73 13.06 -4.12 12.95
C LYS A 73 11.71 -4.85 12.81
N GLU A 74 11.20 -5.41 13.90
CA GLU A 74 9.92 -6.14 13.88
C GLU A 74 8.76 -5.21 13.50
N ASN A 75 8.70 -4.00 14.07
CA ASN A 75 7.64 -3.05 13.74
C ASN A 75 7.72 -2.59 12.28
N LEU A 76 8.93 -2.39 11.74
CA LEU A 76 9.11 -2.05 10.33
C LEU A 76 8.68 -3.20 9.40
N TYR A 77 8.99 -4.44 9.79
CA TYR A 77 8.59 -5.63 9.05
C TYR A 77 7.05 -5.76 9.01
N GLN A 78 6.38 -5.63 10.16
CA GLN A 78 4.93 -5.69 10.26
C GLN A 78 4.24 -4.55 9.50
N ASP A 79 4.78 -3.32 9.53
CA ASP A 79 4.23 -2.19 8.78
C ASP A 79 4.33 -2.43 7.26
N LEU A 80 5.46 -2.96 6.78
CA LEU A 80 5.62 -3.36 5.38
C LEU A 80 4.64 -4.47 4.96
N GLN A 81 4.46 -5.51 5.77
CA GLN A 81 3.49 -6.58 5.50
C GLN A 81 2.05 -6.06 5.45
N TRP A 82 1.70 -5.14 6.37
CA TRP A 82 0.40 -4.47 6.32
C TRP A 82 0.22 -3.69 5.02
N LYS A 83 1.23 -2.91 4.61
CA LYS A 83 1.18 -2.10 3.41
C LYS A 83 1.06 -2.93 2.15
N GLU A 84 1.76 -4.06 2.07
CA GLU A 84 1.60 -5.04 1.01
C GLU A 84 0.13 -5.51 0.92
N PHE A 85 -0.42 -6.02 2.02
CA PHE A 85 -1.81 -6.48 2.08
C PHE A 85 -2.82 -5.39 1.71
N TYR A 86 -2.63 -4.18 2.22
CA TYR A 86 -3.49 -3.03 1.91
C TYR A 86 -3.47 -2.69 0.41
N LEU A 87 -2.29 -2.70 -0.22
CA LEU A 87 -2.16 -2.40 -1.66
C LEU A 87 -2.80 -3.50 -2.51
N GLU A 88 -2.65 -4.77 -2.15
CA GLU A 88 -3.34 -5.89 -2.81
C GLU A 88 -4.86 -5.72 -2.75
N ALA A 89 -5.40 -5.42 -1.57
CA ALA A 89 -6.82 -5.17 -1.38
C ALA A 89 -7.32 -3.96 -2.20
N LYS A 90 -6.52 -2.89 -2.28
CA LYS A 90 -6.84 -1.69 -3.06
C LYS A 90 -6.85 -1.95 -4.56
N ILE A 91 -5.92 -2.76 -5.07
CA ILE A 91 -5.90 -3.21 -6.47
C ILE A 91 -7.17 -4.01 -6.78
N LEU A 92 -7.57 -4.94 -5.90
CA LEU A 92 -8.79 -5.74 -6.10
C LEU A 92 -10.03 -4.85 -6.15
N GLY A 93 -10.18 -3.91 -5.21
CA GLY A 93 -11.29 -2.95 -5.20
C GLY A 93 -11.38 -2.15 -6.50
N LYS A 94 -10.25 -1.61 -6.97
CA LYS A 94 -10.19 -0.86 -8.23
C LYS A 94 -10.53 -1.73 -9.45
N SER A 95 -10.08 -2.97 -9.48
CA SER A 95 -10.39 -3.90 -10.57
C SER A 95 -11.89 -4.20 -10.64
N VAL A 96 -12.56 -4.34 -9.49
CA VAL A 96 -14.03 -4.51 -9.41
C VAL A 96 -14.76 -3.25 -9.87
N ASP A 97 -14.29 -2.06 -9.48
CA ASP A 97 -14.88 -0.79 -9.93
C ASP A 97 -14.80 -0.64 -11.46
N GLU A 98 -13.68 -1.03 -12.09
CA GLU A 98 -13.55 -1.05 -13.55
C GLU A 98 -14.52 -2.02 -14.20
N MET A 99 -14.63 -3.26 -13.69
CA MET A 99 -15.60 -4.24 -14.19
C MET A 99 -17.04 -3.72 -14.10
N GLN A 100 -17.39 -3.01 -13.02
CA GLN A 100 -18.71 -2.43 -12.84
C GLN A 100 -18.99 -1.32 -13.87
N LYS A 101 -18.02 -0.42 -14.12
CA LYS A 101 -18.14 0.64 -15.14
C LYS A 101 -18.32 0.04 -16.53
N ASP A 102 -17.51 -0.96 -16.88
CA ASP A 102 -17.60 -1.66 -18.16
C ASP A 102 -18.96 -2.33 -18.35
N TRP A 103 -19.54 -2.90 -17.28
CA TRP A 103 -20.89 -3.47 -17.31
C TRP A 103 -21.98 -2.40 -17.50
N GLN A 104 -21.87 -1.26 -16.83
CA GLN A 104 -22.85 -0.16 -16.94
C GLN A 104 -22.82 0.55 -18.29
N ASN A 105 -21.68 0.51 -18.99
CA ASN A 105 -21.49 1.11 -20.31
C ASN A 105 -21.95 0.19 -21.47
N ARG A 106 -22.50 -0.99 -21.18
CA ARG A 106 -23.13 -1.91 -22.14
C ARG A 106 -24.63 -1.63 -22.28
#